data_AF-A0A7J7M8V0-F1
#
_entry.id   AF-A0A7J7M8V0-F1
#
_cell.length_a   1.000
_cell.length_b   1.000
_cell.length_c   1.000
_cell.angle_alpha   90.00
_cell.angle_beta   90.00
_cell.angle_gamma   90.00
#
_symmetry.space_group_name_H-M   'P 1'
#
loop_
_entity.id
_entity.type
_entity.pdbx_description
1 polymer ?
#
loop_
_entity_poly.entity_id
_entity_poly.type
_entity_poly.pdbx_seq_one_letter_code
_entity_poly.pdbx_strand_id
1 'polypeptide(L)'
;MLPEVPLDAFRVGSQFFVLTRQHARMVVGDERRLWEKFKIPCVRRDVCYPEEHFFPTLISMSSPRGVIPATLTHVDWKGRSDGHPRTYFREEVSSELIQRLRSDSVRYGDFGSAGNESNSNRKDYVFLFARKFSPDCLQPLMDLAKSVIFRD
;
A
#
# COMPACT_ATOMS: atom_id res chain seq x y z
N MET A 1 -30.15 4.83 13.66
CA MET A 1 -29.26 3.69 13.37
C MET A 1 -27.83 4.12 13.59
N LEU A 2 -26.98 3.24 14.15
CA LEU A 2 -25.54 3.45 14.18
C LEU A 2 -24.94 3.15 12.79
N PRO A 3 -23.81 3.79 12.41
CA PRO A 3 -23.16 3.50 11.14
C PRO A 3 -22.56 2.09 11.15
N GLU A 4 -22.63 1.38 10.02
CA GLU A 4 -21.98 0.07 9.87
C GLU A 4 -20.45 0.15 9.93
N VAL A 5 -19.88 1.31 9.57
CA VAL A 5 -18.47 1.65 9.77
C VAL A 5 -18.41 2.82 10.74
N PRO A 6 -18.05 2.58 12.00
CA PRO A 6 -17.69 3.63 12.95
C PRO A 6 -16.53 4.49 12.40
N LEU A 7 -16.52 5.78 12.72
CA LEU A 7 -15.51 6.72 12.20
C LEU A 7 -14.07 6.30 12.58
N ASP A 8 -13.89 5.78 13.79
CA ASP A 8 -12.64 5.24 14.32
C ASP A 8 -12.23 3.90 13.71
N ALA A 9 -13.14 3.22 13.00
CA ALA A 9 -12.88 2.00 12.23
C ALA A 9 -12.64 2.29 10.74
N PHE A 10 -12.97 3.48 10.25
CA PHE A 10 -12.71 3.88 8.86
C PHE A 10 -11.21 3.98 8.61
N ARG A 11 -10.74 3.37 7.53
CA ARG A 11 -9.31 3.33 7.18
C ARG A 11 -9.08 3.90 5.79
N VAL A 12 -7.88 4.42 5.61
CA VAL A 12 -7.28 4.76 4.33
C VAL A 12 -6.02 3.93 4.14
N GLY A 13 -5.77 3.49 2.92
CA GLY A 13 -4.62 2.67 2.57
C GLY A 13 -4.18 2.90 1.14
N SER A 14 -3.27 2.06 0.66
CA SER A 14 -2.78 2.10 -0.71
C SER A 14 -3.72 1.34 -1.64
N GLN A 15 -3.89 1.81 -2.89
CA GLN A 15 -4.52 1.04 -3.97
C GLN A 15 -3.73 -0.25 -4.30
N PHE A 16 -2.46 -0.31 -3.91
CA PHE A 16 -1.57 -1.44 -4.13
C PHE A 16 -1.44 -2.21 -2.83
N PHE A 17 -2.04 -3.39 -2.76
CA PHE A 17 -2.02 -4.26 -1.60
C PHE A 17 -1.91 -5.72 -2.04
N VAL A 18 -1.60 -6.61 -1.08
CA VAL A 18 -1.55 -8.05 -1.29
C VAL A 18 -2.53 -8.72 -0.35
N LEU A 19 -3.36 -9.62 -0.87
CA LEU A 19 -4.29 -10.41 -0.09
C LEU A 19 -3.86 -11.87 -0.07
N THR A 20 -3.97 -12.49 1.09
CA THR A 20 -4.01 -13.95 1.15
C THR A 20 -5.34 -14.44 0.56
N ARG A 21 -5.39 -15.71 0.16
CA ARG A 21 -6.63 -16.34 -0.34
C ARG A 21 -7.78 -16.21 0.66
N GLN A 22 -7.49 -16.29 1.96
CA GLN A 22 -8.49 -16.11 3.01
C GLN A 22 -9.09 -14.70 3.01
N HIS A 23 -8.26 -13.66 2.94
CA HIS A 23 -8.74 -12.28 2.87
C HIS A 23 -9.46 -11.98 1.54
N ALA A 24 -9.02 -12.57 0.42
CA ALA A 24 -9.73 -12.43 -0.85
C ALA A 24 -11.17 -13.01 -0.78
N ARG A 25 -11.36 -14.16 -0.12
CA ARG A 25 -12.71 -14.73 0.09
C ARG A 25 -13.58 -13.84 0.98
N MET A 26 -13.00 -13.20 1.98
CA MET A 26 -13.69 -12.24 2.84
C MET A 26 -14.17 -11.02 2.05
N VAL A 27 -13.30 -10.45 1.21
CA VAL A 27 -13.63 -9.32 0.33
C VAL A 27 -14.79 -9.67 -0.60
N VAL A 28 -14.67 -10.77 -1.33
CA VAL A 28 -15.72 -11.21 -2.27
C VAL A 28 -17.00 -11.57 -1.52
N GLY A 29 -16.92 -12.05 -0.28
CA GLY A 29 -18.09 -12.38 0.54
C GLY A 29 -18.86 -11.18 1.10
N ASP A 30 -18.31 -9.96 1.07
CA ASP A 30 -18.94 -8.74 1.64
C ASP A 30 -19.95 -8.08 0.69
N GLU A 31 -20.52 -8.83 -0.27
CA GLU A 31 -21.35 -8.28 -1.34
C GLU A 31 -22.54 -7.45 -0.86
N ARG A 32 -23.08 -7.75 0.34
CA ARG A 32 -24.34 -7.19 0.85
C ARG A 32 -24.21 -6.31 2.10
N ARG A 33 -22.99 -5.93 2.49
CA ARG A 33 -22.76 -5.14 3.71
C ARG A 33 -22.00 -3.85 3.40
N LEU A 34 -20.67 -3.84 3.51
CA LEU A 34 -19.92 -2.61 3.25
C LEU A 34 -19.87 -2.34 1.75
N TRP A 35 -19.68 -3.37 0.92
CA TRP A 35 -19.58 -3.19 -0.53
C TRP A 35 -20.79 -2.48 -1.16
N GLU A 36 -22.01 -2.75 -0.70
CA GLU A 36 -23.22 -2.06 -1.17
C GLU A 36 -23.15 -0.54 -1.01
N LYS A 37 -22.36 -0.04 -0.05
CA LYS A 37 -22.16 1.39 0.20
C LYS A 37 -20.97 1.94 -0.58
N PHE A 38 -19.87 1.19 -0.63
CA PHE A 38 -18.65 1.61 -1.32
C PHE A 38 -18.78 1.58 -2.86
N LYS A 39 -19.71 0.78 -3.40
CA LYS A 39 -19.97 0.74 -4.85
C LYS A 39 -20.88 1.88 -5.35
N ILE A 40 -21.49 2.64 -4.43
CA ILE A 40 -22.35 3.76 -4.79
C ILE A 40 -21.50 4.85 -5.44
N PRO A 41 -21.95 5.46 -6.56
CA PRO A 41 -21.21 6.55 -7.19
C PRO A 41 -20.87 7.67 -6.20
N CYS A 42 -19.61 8.07 -6.25
CA CYS A 42 -19.12 9.19 -5.47
C CYS A 42 -19.88 10.48 -5.78
N VAL A 43 -20.27 11.21 -4.73
CA VAL A 43 -20.90 12.54 -4.87
C VAL A 43 -19.96 13.52 -5.59
N ARG A 44 -18.66 13.43 -5.27
CA ARG A 44 -17.58 14.14 -5.94
C ARG A 44 -16.49 13.14 -6.32
N ARG A 45 -16.13 13.11 -7.60
CA ARG A 45 -15.21 12.10 -8.15
C ARG A 45 -13.77 12.27 -7.68
N ASP A 46 -13.37 13.48 -7.31
CA ASP A 46 -12.00 13.86 -6.93
C ASP A 46 -11.63 13.53 -5.48
N VAL A 47 -12.57 13.04 -4.67
CA VAL A 47 -12.37 12.84 -3.23
C VAL A 47 -12.80 11.47 -2.72
N CYS A 48 -13.14 10.55 -3.63
CA CYS A 48 -13.74 9.28 -3.28
C CYS A 48 -13.04 8.17 -4.04
N TYR A 49 -12.21 7.45 -3.30
CA TYR A 49 -11.33 6.38 -3.77
C TYR A 49 -11.71 5.09 -3.05
N PRO A 50 -12.81 4.42 -3.45
CA PRO A 50 -13.30 3.24 -2.75
C PRO A 50 -12.22 2.15 -2.63
N GLU A 51 -11.33 2.01 -3.61
CA GLU A 51 -10.20 1.10 -3.58
C GLU A 51 -9.15 1.43 -2.50
N GLU A 52 -9.03 2.69 -2.07
CA GLU A 52 -8.15 3.11 -0.97
C GLU A 52 -8.81 3.01 0.40
N HIS A 53 -10.13 2.80 0.47
CA HIS A 53 -10.90 2.83 1.72
C HIS A 53 -11.61 1.51 2.04
N PHE A 54 -12.26 0.87 1.06
CA PHE A 54 -13.07 -0.34 1.23
C PHE A 54 -12.25 -1.50 1.78
N PHE A 55 -11.19 -1.89 1.07
CA PHE A 55 -10.34 -3.01 1.45
C PHE A 55 -9.69 -2.83 2.83
N PRO A 56 -8.98 -1.71 3.13
CA PRO A 56 -8.38 -1.56 4.45
C PRO A 56 -9.42 -1.50 5.57
N THR A 57 -10.58 -0.88 5.34
CA THR A 57 -11.67 -0.80 6.33
C THR A 57 -12.29 -2.18 6.61
N LEU A 58 -12.68 -2.91 5.56
CA LEU A 58 -13.30 -4.23 5.70
C LEU A 58 -12.35 -5.19 6.42
N ILE A 59 -11.08 -5.24 5.99
CA ILE A 59 -10.11 -6.21 6.50
C ILE A 59 -9.68 -5.83 7.92
N SER A 60 -9.47 -4.55 8.25
CA SER A 60 -9.10 -4.16 9.62
C SER A 60 -10.21 -4.46 10.62
N MET A 61 -11.48 -4.30 10.22
CA MET A 61 -12.62 -4.64 11.07
C MET A 61 -12.81 -6.15 11.24
N SER A 62 -12.51 -6.92 10.20
CA SER A 62 -12.83 -8.36 10.17
C SER A 62 -11.66 -9.26 10.59
N SER A 63 -10.41 -8.78 10.46
CA SER A 63 -9.18 -9.50 10.76
C SER A 63 -8.14 -8.60 11.44
N PRO A 64 -8.41 -8.04 12.64
CA PRO A 64 -7.52 -7.04 13.27
C PRO A 64 -6.08 -7.51 13.52
N ARG A 65 -5.88 -8.82 13.74
CA ARG A 65 -4.57 -9.45 13.97
C ARG A 65 -4.03 -10.21 12.75
N GLY A 66 -4.80 -10.29 11.67
CA GLY A 66 -4.42 -11.01 10.46
C GLY A 66 -3.95 -10.08 9.32
N VAL A 67 -3.87 -8.78 9.60
CA VAL A 67 -3.42 -7.78 8.63
C VAL A 67 -2.16 -7.09 9.13
N ILE A 68 -1.25 -6.83 8.21
CA ILE A 68 -0.15 -5.88 8.41
C ILE A 68 -0.66 -4.55 7.86
N PRO A 69 -0.69 -3.46 8.65
CA PRO A 69 -1.20 -2.15 8.21
C PRO A 69 -0.21 -1.42 7.27
N ALA A 70 0.41 -2.16 6.35
CA ALA A 70 1.39 -1.67 5.39
C ALA A 70 1.32 -2.45 4.08
N THR A 71 1.81 -1.86 2.98
CA THR A 71 1.92 -2.54 1.68
C THR A 71 3.37 -2.90 1.38
N LEU A 72 3.55 -3.93 0.54
CA LEU A 72 4.84 -4.37 0.02
C LEU A 72 5.37 -3.46 -1.11
N THR A 73 4.62 -2.41 -1.47
CA THR A 73 4.98 -1.49 -2.55
C THR A 73 5.57 -0.20 -1.99
N HIS A 74 6.85 0.05 -2.27
CA HIS A 74 7.50 1.33 -2.01
C HIS A 74 6.90 2.42 -2.91
N VAL A 75 6.65 3.59 -2.32
CA VAL A 75 6.13 4.77 -3.01
C VAL A 75 6.86 6.01 -2.51
N ASP A 76 7.42 6.80 -3.42
CA ASP A 76 8.08 8.06 -3.08
C ASP A 76 7.07 9.22 -3.04
N TRP A 77 6.76 9.70 -1.84
CA TRP A 77 5.86 10.85 -1.62
C TRP A 77 6.61 12.18 -1.42
N LYS A 78 7.94 12.21 -1.55
CA LYS A 78 8.73 13.41 -1.25
C LYS A 78 8.33 14.57 -2.16
N GLY A 79 7.91 15.68 -1.54
CA GLY A 79 7.53 16.90 -2.25
C GLY A 79 6.22 16.80 -3.03
N ARG A 80 5.35 15.83 -2.70
CA ARG A 80 4.06 15.61 -3.36
C ARG A 80 2.90 15.94 -2.42
N SER A 81 1.87 16.60 -2.96
CA SER A 81 0.63 16.94 -2.25
C SER A 81 -0.61 16.84 -3.13
N ASP A 82 -0.47 16.35 -4.36
CA ASP A 82 -1.53 16.29 -5.40
C ASP A 82 -2.17 14.90 -5.51
N GLY A 83 -1.99 14.05 -4.50
CA GLY A 83 -2.50 12.67 -4.52
C GLY A 83 -1.70 11.72 -5.42
N HIS A 84 -0.61 12.18 -6.04
CA HIS A 84 0.24 11.34 -6.90
C HIS A 84 1.68 11.26 -6.39
N PRO A 85 2.26 10.05 -6.29
CA PRO A 85 3.64 9.90 -5.88
C PRO A 85 4.60 10.39 -6.95
N ARG A 86 5.81 10.69 -6.53
CA ARG A 86 6.91 11.10 -7.41
C ARG A 86 7.18 10.00 -8.43
N THR A 87 7.48 10.41 -9.65
CA THR A 87 7.91 9.51 -10.72
C THR A 87 9.44 9.51 -10.77
N TYR A 88 10.05 8.33 -10.71
CA TYR A 88 11.44 8.10 -11.06
C TYR A 88 11.58 8.11 -12.58
N PHE A 89 12.57 8.85 -13.06
CA PHE A 89 12.89 8.94 -14.49
C PHE A 89 14.10 8.09 -14.85
N ARG A 90 14.32 7.92 -16.16
CA ARG A 90 15.37 7.08 -16.74
C ARG A 90 16.75 7.33 -16.13
N GLU A 91 17.08 8.60 -15.90
CA GLU A 91 18.39 9.06 -15.40
C GLU A 91 18.63 8.64 -13.93
N GLU A 92 17.57 8.32 -13.20
CA GLU A 92 17.63 7.91 -11.81
C GLU A 92 17.79 6.39 -11.65
N VAL A 93 17.54 5.60 -12.72
CA VAL A 93 17.64 4.14 -12.67
C VAL A 93 19.10 3.73 -12.61
N SER A 94 19.51 3.29 -11.43
CA SER A 94 20.88 2.85 -11.16
C SER A 94 20.92 1.71 -10.14
N SER A 95 22.08 1.07 -9.99
CA SER A 95 22.27 0.03 -8.96
C SER A 95 22.06 0.58 -7.55
N GLU A 96 22.46 1.83 -7.32
CA GLU A 96 22.33 2.57 -6.07
C GLU A 96 20.87 2.92 -5.78
N LEU A 97 20.06 3.21 -6.80
CA LEU A 97 18.61 3.35 -6.61
C LEU A 97 18.01 2.03 -6.12
N ILE A 98 18.31 0.90 -6.76
CA ILE A 98 17.77 -0.41 -6.37
C ILE A 98 18.18 -0.76 -4.94
N GLN A 99 19.44 -0.54 -4.57
CA GLN A 99 19.91 -0.78 -3.20
C GLN A 99 19.18 0.12 -2.18
N ARG A 100 19.00 1.41 -2.49
CA ARG A 100 18.23 2.31 -1.61
C ARG A 100 16.79 1.85 -1.42
N LEU A 101 16.13 1.38 -2.48
CA LEU A 101 14.76 0.87 -2.39
C LEU A 101 14.69 -0.40 -1.52
N ARG A 102 15.70 -1.29 -1.59
CA ARG A 102 15.79 -2.49 -0.74
C ARG A 102 16.05 -2.17 0.72
N SER A 103 16.85 -1.15 1.00
CA SER A 103 17.21 -0.73 2.36
C SER A 103 16.18 0.20 3.01
N ASP A 104 15.20 0.68 2.25
CA ASP A 104 14.13 1.50 2.83
C ASP A 104 13.13 0.62 3.60
N SER A 105 12.56 1.19 4.64
CA SER A 105 11.65 0.50 5.55
C SER A 105 10.31 1.21 5.59
N VAL A 106 9.24 0.47 5.87
CA VAL A 106 7.90 1.03 6.05
C VAL A 106 7.90 2.10 7.17
N ARG A 107 7.40 3.30 6.84
CA ARG A 107 7.30 4.46 7.77
C ARG A 107 5.87 4.86 8.14
N TYR A 108 4.89 4.12 7.63
CA TYR A 108 3.46 4.35 7.82
C TYR A 108 2.82 3.07 8.39
N GLY A 109 1.55 3.16 8.76
CA GLY A 109 0.82 2.01 9.32
C GLY A 109 0.64 2.13 10.83
N ASP A 110 -0.55 1.74 11.27
CA ASP A 110 -0.95 1.76 12.68
C ASP A 110 -0.46 0.48 13.38
N PHE A 111 0.85 0.39 13.57
CA PHE A 111 1.50 -0.71 14.30
C PHE A 111 1.27 -0.63 15.83
N GLY A 112 0.34 0.21 16.29
CA GLY A 112 0.01 0.42 17.70
C GLY A 112 0.98 1.37 18.42
N SER A 113 0.40 2.35 19.13
CA SER A 113 1.01 2.95 20.34
C SER A 113 0.74 2.10 21.59
N ALA A 114 0.51 0.79 21.42
CA ALA A 114 0.47 -0.14 22.54
C ALA A 114 1.93 -0.41 22.93
N GLY A 115 2.34 0.17 24.06
CA GLY A 115 3.72 0.12 24.56
C GLY A 115 4.33 -1.28 24.50
N ASN A 116 5.61 -1.33 24.11
CA ASN A 116 6.52 -2.47 24.06
C ASN A 116 6.64 -3.30 22.77
N GLU A 117 6.26 -2.78 21.61
CA GLU A 117 6.87 -3.24 20.35
C GLU A 117 7.77 -2.14 19.78
N SER A 118 9.07 -2.32 20.02
CA SER A 118 10.13 -1.41 19.59
C SER A 118 10.07 -1.15 18.07
N ASN A 119 10.53 0.04 17.67
CA ASN A 119 10.83 0.40 16.27
C ASN A 119 11.68 -0.64 15.49
N SER A 120 12.20 -1.69 16.15
CA SER A 120 12.85 -2.83 15.50
C SER A 120 11.91 -3.60 14.56
N ASN A 121 10.67 -3.89 14.96
CA ASN A 121 9.76 -4.72 14.15
C ASN A 121 9.35 -4.03 12.83
N ARG A 122 9.44 -2.69 12.75
CA ARG A 122 9.16 -1.95 11.52
C ARG A 122 10.25 -2.11 10.45
N LYS A 123 11.50 -2.36 10.88
CA LYS A 123 12.63 -2.57 9.96
C LYS A 123 12.59 -3.93 9.28
N ASP A 124 11.85 -4.88 9.84
CA ASP A 124 11.69 -6.21 9.26
C ASP A 124 10.70 -6.22 8.07
N TYR A 125 9.88 -5.18 7.94
CA TYR A 125 8.97 -5.03 6.80
C TYR A 125 9.69 -4.38 5.62
N VAL A 126 10.07 -5.23 4.67
CA VAL A 126 10.72 -4.84 3.41
C VAL A 126 9.72 -4.61 2.28
N PHE A 127 10.08 -3.76 1.34
CA PHE A 127 9.34 -3.60 0.09
C PHE A 127 9.78 -4.64 -0.95
N LEU A 128 8.81 -5.26 -1.63
CA LEU A 128 9.04 -6.18 -2.75
C LEU A 128 8.79 -5.52 -4.11
N PHE A 129 8.00 -4.45 -4.12
CA PHE A 129 7.64 -3.70 -5.32
C PHE A 129 7.97 -2.22 -5.13
N ALA A 130 8.08 -1.47 -6.22
CA ALA A 130 8.24 -0.01 -6.17
C ALA A 130 7.49 0.67 -7.31
N ARG A 131 7.01 1.89 -7.06
CA ARG A 131 6.41 2.79 -8.05
C ARG A 131 6.70 4.26 -7.66
N LYS A 132 6.62 5.22 -8.58
CA LYS A 132 6.20 5.17 -9.99
C LYS A 132 7.42 5.36 -10.89
N PHE A 133 7.56 4.55 -11.92
CA PHE A 133 8.62 4.70 -12.92
C PHE A 133 8.01 5.22 -14.22
N SER A 134 8.72 6.11 -14.92
CA SER A 134 8.35 6.53 -16.26
C SER A 134 8.53 5.37 -17.26
N PRO A 135 7.79 5.34 -18.40
CA PRO A 135 7.86 4.23 -19.35
C PRO A 135 9.27 3.95 -19.91
N ASP A 136 10.08 5.00 -20.07
CA ASP A 136 11.46 4.93 -20.54
C ASP A 136 12.45 4.39 -19.49
N CYS A 137 12.01 4.07 -18.27
CA CYS A 137 12.79 3.30 -17.30
C CYS A 137 12.89 1.81 -17.65
N LEU A 138 12.07 1.29 -18.56
CA LEU A 138 12.00 -0.14 -18.85
C LEU A 138 13.36 -0.73 -19.23
N GLN A 139 14.04 -0.17 -20.24
CA GLN A 139 15.31 -0.72 -20.71
C GLN A 139 16.40 -0.69 -19.62
N PRO A 140 16.66 0.44 -18.92
CA PRO A 140 17.61 0.46 -17.80
C PRO A 140 17.30 -0.56 -16.69
N LEU A 141 16.02 -0.75 -16.34
CA LEU A 141 15.63 -1.75 -15.34
C LEU A 141 15.93 -3.18 -15.83
N MET A 142 15.67 -3.45 -17.11
CA MET A 142 16.00 -4.74 -17.73
C MET A 142 17.51 -5.00 -17.80
N ASP A 143 18.31 -3.96 -18.05
CA ASP A 143 19.77 -4.05 -18.07
C ASP A 143 20.34 -4.38 -16.67
N LEU A 144 19.68 -3.91 -15.61
CA LEU A 144 20.00 -4.21 -14.22
C LEU A 144 19.40 -5.55 -13.71
N ALA A 145 18.53 -6.20 -14.48
CA ALA A 145 17.73 -7.32 -14.00
C ALA A 145 18.59 -8.48 -13.47
N LYS A 146 19.56 -8.95 -14.27
CA LYS A 146 20.42 -10.11 -13.90
C LYS A 146 21.62 -9.74 -13.02
N SER A 147 22.08 -8.49 -13.10
CA SER A 147 23.28 -8.02 -12.42
C SER A 147 22.98 -7.47 -11.03
N VAL A 148 21.78 -6.96 -10.80
CA VAL A 148 21.38 -6.30 -9.55
C VAL A 148 20.05 -6.84 -9.03
N ILE A 149 18.95 -6.73 -9.80
CA ILE A 149 17.59 -6.96 -9.27
C ILE A 149 17.35 -8.41 -8.83
N PHE A 150 17.83 -9.38 -9.60
CA PHE A 150 17.71 -10.81 -9.30
C PHE A 150 18.94 -11.38 -8.55
N ARG A 151 19.82 -10.52 -8.06
CA ARG A 151 20.90 -10.91 -7.15
C ARG A 151 20.53 -10.50 -5.74
N ASP A 152 20.60 -11.47 -4.83
CA ASP A 152 20.46 -11.26 -3.39
C ASP A 152 21.71 -10.56 -2.84
#